data_AF-A0A959ECV6-F1
#
_entry.id   AF-A0A959ECV6-F1
#
_cell.length_a   1.000
_cell.length_b   1.000
_cell.length_c   1.000
_cell.angle_alpha   90.00
_cell.angle_beta   90.00
_cell.angle_gamma   90.00
#
_symmetry.space_group_name_H-M   'P 1'
#
loop_
_entity.id
_entity.type
_entity.pdbx_description
1 polymer ?
#
loop_
_entity_poly.entity_id
_entity_poly.type
_entity_poly.pdbx_seq_one_letter_code
_entity_poly.pdbx_strand_id
1 'polypeptide(L)'
;MRLLLEKEVDLQKVEDRLIYKNELEKLQIELLKLQNWILKKKKRVVVIFEGRDAAGKGGAIRRFRRYLNPRSARGVALGKPSDIEKGQWYFRCHLKEMPNPGEIVFFDRS
;
A
#
# COMPACT_ATOMS: atom_id res chain seq x y z
N MET A 1 -30.75 -11.84 2.28
CA MET A 1 -31.64 -11.16 1.31
C MET A 1 -32.81 -10.45 1.97
N ARG A 2 -33.55 -11.06 2.92
CA ARG A 2 -34.72 -10.43 3.57
C ARG A 2 -34.46 -9.05 4.19
N LEU A 3 -33.34 -8.87 4.89
CA LEU A 3 -32.94 -7.60 5.54
C LEU A 3 -32.56 -6.45 4.57
N LEU A 4 -32.24 -6.75 3.31
CA LEU A 4 -31.89 -5.74 2.31
C LEU A 4 -33.12 -5.18 1.59
N LEU A 5 -34.25 -5.90 1.64
CA LEU A 5 -35.51 -5.49 1.03
C LEU A 5 -36.30 -4.51 1.93
N GLU A 6 -36.06 -4.55 3.25
CA GLU A 6 -36.71 -3.66 4.24
C GLU A 6 -36.11 -2.25 4.30
N LYS A 7 -34.94 -2.06 3.71
CA LYS A 7 -34.30 -0.75 3.54
C LYS A 7 -34.29 -0.46 2.04
N GLU A 8 -34.58 0.76 1.62
CA GLU A 8 -34.41 1.22 0.22
C GLU A 8 -32.91 1.21 -0.16
N VAL A 9 -32.32 0.02 -0.26
CA VAL A 9 -30.92 -0.17 -0.57
C VAL A 9 -30.80 -0.45 -2.06
N ASP A 10 -29.97 0.36 -2.71
CA ASP A 10 -29.55 0.15 -4.08
C ASP A 10 -28.82 -1.20 -4.22
N LEU A 11 -29.51 -2.20 -4.75
CA LEU A 11 -29.01 -3.57 -4.90
C LEU A 11 -27.79 -3.64 -5.82
N GLN A 12 -27.71 -2.76 -6.83
CA GLN A 12 -26.57 -2.71 -7.74
C GLN A 12 -25.30 -2.31 -7.00
N LYS A 13 -25.37 -1.26 -6.16
CA LYS A 13 -24.23 -0.84 -5.33
C LYS A 13 -23.76 -1.94 -4.37
N VAL A 14 -24.68 -2.76 -3.87
CA VAL A 14 -24.32 -3.89 -3.00
C VAL A 14 -23.55 -4.94 -3.80
N GLU A 15 -24.03 -5.29 -4.99
CA GLU A 15 -23.39 -6.25 -5.88
C GLU A 15 -21.99 -5.80 -6.28
N ASP A 16 -21.83 -4.56 -6.76
CA ASP A 16 -20.53 -3.99 -7.14
C ASP A 16 -19.52 -4.05 -5.98
N ARG A 17 -20.00 -3.77 -4.76
CA ARG A 17 -19.16 -3.84 -3.55
C ARG A 17 -18.74 -5.27 -3.21
N LEU A 18 -19.59 -6.26 -3.46
CA LEU A 18 -19.25 -7.67 -3.25
C LEU A 18 -18.23 -8.14 -4.28
N ILE A 19 -18.42 -7.79 -5.56
CA ILE A 19 -17.49 -8.08 -6.65
C ILE A 19 -16.10 -7.48 -6.33
N TYR A 20 -16.06 -6.19 -6.00
CA TYR A 20 -14.82 -5.51 -5.62
C TYR A 20 -14.11 -6.21 -4.45
N LYS A 21 -14.84 -6.60 -3.39
CA LYS A 21 -14.25 -7.27 -2.23
C LYS A 21 -13.66 -8.63 -2.60
N ASN A 22 -14.35 -9.40 -3.42
CA ASN A 22 -13.89 -10.71 -3.88
C ASN A 22 -12.60 -10.59 -4.71
N GLU A 23 -12.56 -9.65 -5.65
CA GLU A 23 -11.36 -9.41 -6.46
C GLU A 23 -10.19 -8.86 -5.61
N LEU A 24 -10.48 -7.95 -4.68
CA LEU A 24 -9.47 -7.43 -3.76
C LEU A 24 -8.84 -8.55 -2.93
N GLU A 25 -9.63 -9.49 -2.41
CA GLU A 25 -9.15 -10.63 -1.64
C GLU A 25 -8.22 -11.53 -2.46
N LYS A 26 -8.62 -11.88 -3.69
CA LYS A 26 -7.78 -12.67 -4.61
C LYS A 26 -6.44 -11.98 -4.87
N LEU A 27 -6.45 -10.68 -5.15
CA LEU A 27 -5.23 -9.91 -5.39
C LEU A 27 -4.34 -9.84 -4.14
N GLN A 28 -4.94 -9.76 -2.95
CA GLN A 28 -4.18 -9.76 -1.69
C GLN A 28 -3.51 -11.11 -1.41
N ILE A 29 -4.12 -12.23 -1.81
CA ILE A 29 -3.50 -13.56 -1.78
C ILE A 29 -2.28 -13.60 -2.72
N GLU A 30 -2.41 -13.08 -3.94
CA GLU A 30 -1.28 -13.01 -4.88
C GLU A 30 -0.17 -12.10 -4.35
N LEU A 31 -0.51 -10.99 -3.70
CA LEU A 31 0.47 -10.10 -3.09
C LEU A 31 1.26 -10.77 -1.95
N LEU A 32 0.62 -11.66 -1.18
CA LEU A 32 1.30 -12.48 -0.17
C LEU A 32 2.28 -13.48 -0.81
N LYS A 33 1.88 -14.12 -1.91
CA LYS A 33 2.76 -15.01 -2.68
C LYS A 33 3.98 -14.23 -3.22
N LEU A 34 3.74 -13.02 -3.73
CA LEU A 34 4.80 -12.12 -4.18
C LEU A 34 5.74 -11.73 -3.03
N GLN A 35 5.22 -11.35 -1.87
CA GLN A 35 6.04 -11.02 -0.69
C GLN A 35 6.94 -12.18 -0.29
N ASN A 36 6.41 -13.40 -0.26
CA ASN A 36 7.17 -14.60 0.04
C ASN A 36 8.26 -14.87 -1.00
N TRP A 37 7.98 -14.65 -2.28
CA TRP A 37 8.97 -14.79 -3.34
C TRP A 37 10.09 -13.74 -3.23
N ILE A 38 9.74 -12.47 -2.98
CA ILE A 38 10.69 -11.36 -2.77
C ILE A 38 11.63 -11.69 -1.61
N LEU A 39 11.08 -12.17 -0.49
CA LEU A 39 11.85 -12.58 0.68
C LEU A 39 12.82 -13.72 0.38
N LYS A 40 12.35 -14.79 -0.29
CA LYS A 40 13.16 -15.96 -0.65
C LYS A 40 14.27 -15.62 -1.64
N LYS A 41 13.98 -14.76 -2.62
CA LYS A 41 14.94 -14.34 -3.65
C LYS A 41 15.74 -13.10 -3.28
N LYS A 42 15.57 -12.59 -2.05
CA LYS A 42 16.27 -11.41 -1.51
C LYS A 42 16.17 -10.18 -2.43
N LYS A 43 15.03 -10.04 -3.12
CA LYS A 43 14.76 -8.88 -3.98
C LYS A 43 14.45 -7.65 -3.13
N ARG A 44 14.74 -6.48 -3.67
CA ARG A 44 14.50 -5.18 -3.04
C ARG A 44 13.44 -4.47 -3.86
N VAL A 45 12.30 -4.13 -3.27
CA VAL A 45 11.17 -3.54 -4.00
C VAL A 45 10.75 -2.22 -3.38
N VAL A 46 10.64 -1.19 -4.22
CA VAL A 46 10.08 0.12 -3.87
C VAL A 46 8.81 0.31 -4.68
N VAL A 47 7.75 0.79 -4.02
CA VAL A 47 6.49 1.19 -4.67
C VAL A 47 6.22 2.64 -4.29
N ILE A 48 6.18 3.52 -5.29
CA ILE A 48 5.99 4.96 -5.09
C ILE A 48 4.54 5.34 -5.40
N PHE A 49 3.89 6.05 -4.48
CA PHE A 49 2.53 6.56 -4.64
C PHE A 49 2.56 8.07 -4.82
N GLU A 50 2.46 8.49 -6.07
CA GLU A 50 2.29 9.89 -6.45
C GLU A 50 0.85 10.23 -6.82
N GLY A 51 0.52 11.52 -6.73
CA GLY A 51 -0.81 12.03 -7.05
C GLY A 51 -1.23 13.22 -6.18
N ARG A 52 -2.28 13.91 -6.63
CA ARG A 52 -2.83 15.11 -5.98
C ARG A 52 -3.33 14.83 -4.57
N ASP A 53 -3.47 15.89 -3.78
CA ASP A 53 -4.12 15.81 -2.48
C ASP A 53 -5.55 15.24 -2.64
N ALA A 54 -5.95 14.41 -1.67
CA ALA A 54 -7.21 13.66 -1.64
C ALA A 54 -7.43 12.63 -2.78
N ALA A 55 -6.41 12.29 -3.59
CA ALA A 55 -6.53 11.27 -4.65
C ALA A 55 -6.69 9.81 -4.15
N GLY A 56 -6.67 9.57 -2.83
CA GLY A 56 -6.89 8.23 -2.25
C GLY A 56 -5.63 7.37 -2.06
N LYS A 57 -4.42 7.95 -2.16
CA LYS A 57 -3.13 7.24 -2.04
C LYS A 57 -3.00 6.42 -0.74
N GLY A 58 -3.26 7.05 0.41
CA GLY A 58 -3.20 6.37 1.71
C GLY A 58 -4.21 5.21 1.83
N GLY A 59 -5.38 5.34 1.18
CA GLY A 59 -6.37 4.27 1.09
C GLY A 59 -5.83 3.08 0.30
N ALA A 60 -5.21 3.33 -0.86
CA ALA A 60 -4.57 2.31 -1.68
C ALA A 60 -3.45 1.60 -0.91
N ILE A 61 -2.50 2.34 -0.33
CA ILE A 61 -1.39 1.78 0.47
C ILE A 61 -1.92 0.89 1.60
N ARG A 62 -3.00 1.33 2.28
CA ARG A 62 -3.65 0.53 3.34
C ARG A 62 -4.20 -0.79 2.80
N ARG A 63 -4.75 -0.83 1.58
CA ARG A 63 -5.24 -2.07 0.95
C ARG A 63 -4.10 -3.00 0.54
N PHE A 64 -3.02 -2.47 -0.02
CA PHE A 64 -1.81 -3.25 -0.33
C PHE A 64 -1.22 -3.90 0.93
N ARG A 65 -1.06 -3.14 2.00
CA ARG A 65 -0.32 -3.61 3.19
C ARG A 65 -1.16 -4.45 4.16
N ARG A 66 -2.49 -4.51 4.00
CA ARG A 66 -3.42 -5.03 5.01
C ARG A 66 -3.04 -6.41 5.57
N TYR A 67 -2.59 -7.32 4.70
CA TYR A 67 -2.28 -8.70 5.07
C TYR A 67 -0.78 -9.03 4.99
N LEU A 68 0.06 -8.10 4.52
CA LEU A 68 1.49 -8.34 4.38
C LEU A 68 2.18 -8.39 5.75
N ASN A 69 3.21 -9.23 5.87
CA ASN A 69 4.03 -9.26 7.07
C ASN A 69 4.74 -7.90 7.28
N PRO A 70 4.50 -7.18 8.39
CA PRO A 70 5.03 -5.84 8.60
C PRO A 70 6.56 -5.80 8.74
N ARG A 71 7.21 -6.93 9.03
CA ARG A 71 8.68 -7.02 9.12
C ARG A 71 9.37 -6.95 7.76
N SER A 72 8.69 -7.33 6.69
CA SER A 72 9.23 -7.33 5.32
C SER A 72 8.43 -6.43 4.37
N ALA A 73 7.40 -5.73 4.87
CA ALA A 73 6.62 -4.77 4.11
C ALA A 73 6.25 -3.55 4.99
N ARG A 74 6.87 -2.40 4.70
CA ARG A 74 6.66 -1.16 5.46
C ARG A 74 6.26 0.00 4.56
N GLY A 75 5.54 0.95 5.13
CA GLY A 75 5.13 2.18 4.47
C GLY A 75 5.92 3.34 5.05
N VAL A 76 6.31 4.26 4.20
CA VAL A 76 7.11 5.44 4.53
C VAL A 76 6.33 6.64 4.03
N ALA A 77 6.07 7.59 4.91
CA ALA A 77 5.61 8.92 4.53
C ALA A 77 6.74 9.88 4.89
N LEU A 78 7.42 10.40 3.87
CA LEU A 78 8.52 11.34 4.11
C LEU A 78 7.93 12.67 4.59
N GLY A 79 8.36 13.09 5.78
CA GLY A 79 8.01 14.39 6.34
C GLY A 79 8.79 15.52 5.66
N LYS A 80 8.49 16.76 6.08
CA LYS A 80 9.31 17.92 5.71
C LYS A 80 10.76 17.69 6.20
N PRO A 81 11.78 17.87 5.34
CA PRO A 81 13.17 17.72 5.76
C PRO A 81 13.52 18.66 6.92
N SER A 82 14.29 18.15 7.88
CA SER A 82 14.88 18.97 8.95
C SER A 82 15.89 19.98 8.39
N ASP A 83 16.26 21.01 9.15
CA ASP A 83 17.22 22.02 8.67
C ASP A 83 18.58 21.42 8.32
N ILE A 84 19.00 20.39 9.07
CA ILE A 84 20.20 19.60 8.77
C ILE A 84 20.04 18.85 7.45
N GLU A 85 18.89 18.22 7.19
CA GLU A 85 18.64 17.48 5.94
C GLU A 85 18.51 18.37 4.71
N LYS A 86 18.03 19.62 4.86
CA LYS A 86 18.03 20.61 3.77
C LYS A 86 19.44 20.99 3.33
N GLY A 87 20.40 21.01 4.25
CA GLY A 87 21.82 21.23 3.94
C GLY A 87 22.52 20.02 3.34
N GLN A 88 21.84 18.87 3.24
CA GLN A 88 22.37 17.63 2.69
C GLN A 88 21.87 17.41 1.27
N TRP A 89 22.48 16.46 0.57
CA TRP A 89 21.99 16.04 -0.73
C TRP A 89 20.57 15.47 -0.63
N TYR A 90 19.66 15.93 -1.49
CA TYR A 90 18.22 15.65 -1.44
C TYR A 90 17.89 14.16 -1.31
N PHE A 91 18.60 13.28 -2.01
CA PHE A 91 18.32 11.84 -1.98
C PHE A 91 18.75 11.16 -0.67
N ARG A 92 19.50 11.83 0.20
CA ARG A 92 19.98 11.22 1.45
C ARG A 92 18.82 10.85 2.39
N CYS A 93 17.76 11.66 2.48
CA CYS A 93 16.60 11.30 3.30
C CYS A 93 15.83 10.09 2.71
N HIS A 94 15.82 9.94 1.38
CA HIS A 94 15.20 8.80 0.69
C HIS A 94 16.02 7.52 0.84
N LEU A 95 17.35 7.62 0.74
CA LEU A 95 18.26 6.48 0.81
C LEU A 95 18.18 5.76 2.17
N LYS A 96 17.93 6.48 3.26
CA LYS A 96 17.71 5.90 4.60
C LYS A 96 16.53 4.92 4.62
N GLU A 97 15.54 5.18 3.77
CA GLU A 97 14.28 4.44 3.73
C GLU A 97 14.26 3.35 2.64
N MET A 98 15.37 3.12 1.94
CA MET A 98 15.43 2.10 0.91
C MET A 98 15.26 0.68 1.48
N PRO A 99 14.67 -0.26 0.70
CA PRO A 99 14.46 -1.64 1.13
C PRO A 99 15.77 -2.40 1.31
N ASN A 100 15.86 -3.18 2.39
CA ASN A 100 16.88 -4.21 2.52
C ASN A 100 16.54 -5.44 1.65
N PRO A 101 17.47 -6.39 1.45
CA PRO A 101 17.20 -7.62 0.72
C PRO A 101 16.01 -8.40 1.30
N GLY A 102 14.96 -8.58 0.49
CA GLY A 102 13.73 -9.27 0.87
C GLY A 102 12.62 -8.34 1.39
N GLU A 103 12.80 -7.03 1.32
CA GLU A 103 11.81 -6.04 1.75
C GLU A 103 11.05 -5.37 0.60
N ILE A 104 9.83 -4.96 0.91
CA ILE A 104 8.99 -4.06 0.12
C ILE A 104 8.78 -2.78 0.90
N VAL A 105 9.05 -1.63 0.28
CA VAL A 105 8.80 -0.31 0.89
C VAL A 105 7.81 0.47 0.02
N PHE A 106 6.71 0.92 0.64
CA PHE A 106 5.66 1.73 0.01
C PHE A 106 5.86 3.20 0.39
N PHE A 107 6.19 4.07 -0.55
CA PHE A 107 6.37 5.51 -0.31
C PHE A 107 5.05 6.25 -0.56
N ASP A 108 4.53 6.93 0.46
CA ASP A 108 3.44 7.90 0.36
C ASP A 108 4.08 9.29 0.18
N ARG A 109 4.30 9.67 -1.09
CA ARG A 109 5.13 10.81 -1.55
C ARG A 109 6.64 10.51 -1.52
N SER A 110 7.32 10.79 -2.64
CA SER A 110 8.78 10.73 -2.78
C SER A 110 9.31 11.85 -3.68
#